data_AF-A0A6L3V5I7-F1
#
_entry.id   AF-A0A6L3V5I7-F1
#
_cell.length_a   1.000
_cell.length_b   1.000
_cell.length_c   1.000
_cell.angle_alpha   90.00
_cell.angle_beta   90.00
_cell.angle_gamma   90.00
#
_symmetry.space_group_name_H-M   'P 1'
#
loop_
_entity.id
_entity.type
_entity.pdbx_description
1 polymer ?
#
loop_
_entity_poly.entity_id
_entity_poly.type
_entity_poly.pdbx_seq_one_letter_code
_entity_poly.pdbx_strand_id
1 'polypeptide(L)' 'MMTNFNIEKTLFKNQFAERYQFILNYKGNDFKGLYHNGEITWFHPQPINYLKEKHLDKIESKVQKKMKKQLLH' A
#
# COMPACT_ATOMS: atom_id res chain seq x y z
N MET A 1 -2.81 -16.00 -1.70
CA MET A 1 -1.45 -15.45 -1.89
C MET A 1 -1.60 -13.98 -2.30
N MET A 2 -0.61 -13.12 -2.05
CA MET A 2 -0.63 -11.72 -2.53
C MET A 2 -0.37 -11.78 -4.03
N THR A 3 -1.35 -11.46 -4.85
CA THR A 3 -1.30 -11.78 -6.29
C THR A 3 -0.54 -10.71 -7.05
N ASN A 4 -0.75 -9.43 -6.73
CA ASN A 4 -0.11 -8.34 -7.45
C ASN A 4 0.05 -7.08 -6.58
N PHE A 5 1.16 -6.35 -6.74
CA PHE A 5 1.41 -5.07 -6.08
C PHE A 5 2.06 -4.11 -7.06
N ASN A 6 1.44 -2.96 -7.28
CA ASN A 6 1.94 -1.93 -8.18
C ASN A 6 1.82 -0.54 -7.55
N ILE A 7 2.79 0.32 -7.85
CA ILE A 7 2.71 1.76 -7.54
C ILE A 7 2.03 2.41 -8.75
N GLU A 8 0.82 2.94 -8.56
CA GLU A 8 0.09 3.58 -9.66
C GLU A 8 0.62 4.99 -9.94
N LYS A 9 0.87 5.76 -8.88
CA LYS A 9 1.21 7.18 -9.02
C LYS A 9 2.00 7.70 -7.84
N THR A 10 2.98 8.55 -8.12
CA THR A 10 3.63 9.38 -7.12
C THR A 10 2.93 10.74 -7.10
N LEU A 11 2.27 11.06 -5.99
CA LEU A 11 1.64 12.35 -5.73
C LEU A 11 2.66 13.26 -5.05
N PHE A 12 2.63 14.54 -5.40
CA PHE A 12 3.52 15.56 -4.82
C PHE A 12 5.01 15.21 -5.00
N LYS A 13 5.37 14.70 -6.17
CA LYS A 13 6.75 14.38 -6.55
C LYS A 13 7.64 15.61 -6.32
N ASN A 14 8.81 15.45 -5.70
CA ASN A 14 9.74 16.53 -5.35
C ASN A 14 9.23 17.54 -4.28
N GLN A 15 8.19 17.20 -3.51
CA GLN A 15 7.72 18.03 -2.40
C GLN A 15 7.82 17.26 -1.08
N PHE A 16 7.89 17.98 0.05
CA PHE A 16 7.97 17.40 1.40
C PHE A 16 6.78 16.47 1.72
N ALA A 17 5.66 16.65 1.03
CA ALA A 17 4.45 15.84 1.18
C ALA A 17 4.33 14.72 0.14
N GLU A 18 5.44 14.20 -0.41
CA GLU A 18 5.42 13.16 -1.44
C GLU A 18 4.70 11.89 -0.95
N ARG A 19 3.66 11.48 -1.68
CA ARG A 19 2.85 10.29 -1.35
C ARG A 19 2.86 9.32 -2.51
N TYR A 20 2.97 8.03 -2.20
CA TYR A 20 2.98 6.96 -3.19
C TYR A 20 1.63 6.26 -3.18
N GLN A 21 0.84 6.44 -4.22
CA GLN A 21 -0.38 5.68 -4.43
C GLN A 21 -0.02 4.30 -4.97
N PHE A 22 -0.57 3.27 -4.34
CA PHE A 22 -0.39 1.89 -4.73
C PHE A 22 -1.71 1.14 -4.83
N ILE A 23 -1.68 0.10 -5.62
CA ILE A 23 -2.75 -0.87 -5.75
C ILE A 23 -2.23 -2.25 -5.36
N LEU A 24 -3.02 -2.91 -4.54
CA LEU A 24 -2.78 -4.25 -4.03
C LEU A 24 -3.93 -5.15 -4.43
N ASN A 25 -3.65 -6.14 -5.27
CA ASN A 25 -4.58 -7.22 -5.51
C ASN A 25 -4.37 -8.34 -4.48
N TYR A 26 -5.38 -8.58 -3.65
CA TYR A 26 -5.39 -9.65 -2.66
C TYR A 26 -6.70 -10.44 -2.71
N LYS A 27 -6.59 -11.74 -3.02
CA LYS A 27 -7.75 -12.67 -3.16
C LYS A 27 -8.85 -12.13 -4.09
N GLY A 28 -8.46 -11.52 -5.22
CA GLY A 28 -9.40 -10.97 -6.19
C GLY A 28 -10.04 -9.62 -5.79
N ASN A 29 -9.62 -9.02 -4.68
CA ASN A 29 -10.00 -7.66 -4.30
C ASN A 29 -8.84 -6.71 -4.55
N ASP A 30 -9.13 -5.60 -5.20
CA ASP A 30 -8.18 -4.52 -5.45
C ASP A 30 -8.29 -3.45 -4.37
N PHE A 31 -7.32 -3.45 -3.47
CA PHE A 31 -7.19 -2.45 -2.41
C PHE A 31 -6.27 -1.34 -2.89
N LYS A 32 -6.70 -0.09 -2.73
CA LYS A 32 -5.89 1.08 -3.04
C LYS A 32 -5.48 1.77 -1.76
N GLY A 33 -4.24 2.25 -1.71
CA GLY A 33 -3.73 2.98 -0.57
C GLY A 33 -2.68 4.01 -0.94
N LEU A 34 -2.41 4.91 -0.01
CA LEU A 34 -1.27 5.80 -0.02
C LEU A 34 -0.20 5.28 0.93
N TYR A 35 1.04 5.49 0.54
CA TYR A 35 2.20 5.32 1.39
C TYR A 35 2.93 6.65 1.51
N HIS A 36 3.23 7.06 2.75
CA HIS A 36 3.96 8.30 3.03
C HIS A 36 4.81 8.10 4.29
N ASN A 37 6.13 8.33 4.22
CA ASN A 37 7.05 8.25 5.36
C ASN A 37 6.95 6.98 6.24
N GLY A 38 6.54 5.85 5.66
CA GLY A 38 6.37 4.60 6.40
C GLY A 38 4.94 4.36 6.88
N GLU A 39 4.05 5.34 6.81
CA GLU A 39 2.63 5.17 7.09
C GLU A 39 1.88 4.71 5.84
N ILE A 40 0.95 3.78 6.03
CA ILE A 40 0.01 3.33 5.00
C ILE A 40 -1.37 3.87 5.35
N THR A 41 -2.04 4.43 4.37
CA THR A 41 -3.43 4.87 4.48
C THR A 41 -4.24 4.21 3.39
N TRP A 42 -5.17 3.34 3.76
CA TRP A 42 -6.05 2.70 2.80
C TRP A 42 -7.22 3.61 2.41
N PHE A 43 -7.61 3.55 1.14
CA PHE A 43 -8.82 4.18 0.63
C PHE A 43 -10.02 3.23 0.71
N HIS A 44 -11.20 3.70 0.30
CA HIS A 44 -12.35 2.83 0.10
C HIS A 44 -12.18 1.98 -1.18
N PRO A 45 -12.28 0.64 -1.11
CA PRO A 45 -12.63 -0.19 0.04
C PRO A 45 -11.48 -0.41 1.04
N GLN A 46 -11.77 -0.26 2.34
CA GLN A 46 -10.79 -0.45 3.41
C GLN A 46 -10.57 -1.95 3.70
N PRO A 47 -9.34 -2.47 3.62
CA PRO A 47 -9.07 -3.89 3.78
C PRO A 47 -9.41 -4.45 5.16
N ILE A 48 -9.47 -3.61 6.21
CA ILE A 48 -9.91 -4.03 7.55
C ILE A 48 -11.35 -4.57 7.57
N ASN A 49 -12.21 -4.11 6.65
CA ASN A 49 -13.59 -4.58 6.55
C ASN A 49 -13.70 -5.94 5.84
N TYR A 50 -12.68 -6.33 5.08
CA TYR A 50 -12.67 -7.57 4.28
C TYR A 50 -11.70 -8.61 4.83
N LEU A 51 -10.70 -8.18 5.60
CA LEU A 51 -9.60 -8.99 6.10
C LEU A 51 -9.56 -8.91 7.62
N LYS A 52 -9.33 -10.04 8.27
CA LYS A 52 -9.07 -10.04 9.72
C LYS A 52 -7.83 -9.20 10.02
N GLU A 53 -7.83 -8.52 11.16
CA GLU A 53 -6.75 -7.63 11.62
C GLU A 53 -5.35 -8.28 11.52
N LYS A 54 -5.21 -9.55 11.95
CA LYS A 54 -3.96 -10.32 11.83
C LYS A 54 -3.46 -10.51 10.39
N HIS A 55 -4.37 -10.52 9.41
CA HIS A 55 -4.00 -10.59 7.99
C HIS A 55 -3.65 -9.22 7.44
N LEU A 56 -4.35 -8.17 7.89
CA LEU A 56 -4.09 -6.79 7.50
C LEU A 56 -2.67 -6.38 7.92
N ASP A 57 -2.29 -6.61 9.18
CA ASP A 57 -0.94 -6.32 9.69
C ASP A 57 0.17 -6.97 8.84
N LYS A 58 -0.01 -8.26 8.49
CA LYS A 58 0.93 -8.97 7.60
C LYS A 58 1.00 -8.37 6.19
N ILE A 59 -0.10 -7.82 5.69
CA ILE A 59 -0.16 -7.17 4.38
C ILE A 59 0.52 -5.81 4.45
N GLU A 60 0.22 -5.01 5.46
CA GLU A 60 0.83 -3.68 5.66
C GLU A 60 2.33 -3.79 5.83
N SER A 61 2.81 -4.72 6.68
CA SER A 61 4.24 -5.02 6.81
C SER A 61 4.90 -5.40 5.47
N LYS A 62 4.20 -6.15 4.60
CA LYS A 62 4.72 -6.51 3.27
C LYS A 62 4.75 -5.32 2.33
N VAL A 63 3.70 -4.50 2.33
CA VAL A 63 3.62 -3.28 1.52
C VAL A 63 4.71 -2.30 1.95
N GLN A 64 4.89 -2.05 3.24
CA GLN A 64 5.95 -1.18 3.76
C GLN A 64 7.33 -1.67 3.31
N LYS A 65 7.63 -2.98 3.42
CA LYS A 65 8.91 -3.54 2.97
C LYS A 65 9.11 -3.38 1.46
N LYS A 66 8.07 -3.62 0.65
CA LYS A 66 8.13 -3.43 -0.80
C LYS A 66 8.34 -1.96 -1.17
N MET A 67 7.61 -1.05 -0.53
CA MET A 67 7.76 0.40 -0.72
C MET A 67 9.16 0.85 -0.37
N LYS A 68 9.65 0.55 0.84
CA LYS A 68 11.03 0.88 1.22
C LYS A 68 12.04 0.38 0.21
N LYS A 69 11.89 -0.87 -0.28
CA LYS A 69 12.78 -1.42 -1.30
C LYS A 69 12.70 -0.69 -2.65
N GLN A 70 11.52 -0.25 -3.07
CA GLN A 70 11.30 0.50 -4.31
C GLN A 70 11.77 1.96 -4.21
N LEU A 71 11.77 2.55 -3.01
CA LEU A 71 12.20 3.94 -2.78
C LEU A 71 13.69 4.08 -2.47
N LEU A 72 14.35 3.00 -2.04
CA LEU A 72 15.80 2.94 -1.81
C LEU A 72 16.61 2.62 -3.08
N HIS A 73 15.96 2.41 -4.23
CA HIS A 73 16.57 2.15 -5.53
C HIS A 73 16.30 3.31 -6.47
#